data_AF-A0A6P0DT08-F1
#
_entry.id   AF-A0A6P0DT08-F1
#
_cell.length_a   1.000
_cell.length_b   1.000
_cell.length_c   1.000
_cell.angle_alpha   90.00
_cell.angle_beta   90.00
_cell.angle_gamma   90.00
#
_symmetry.space_group_name_H-M   'P 1'
#
loop_
_entity.id
_entity.type
_entity.pdbx_description
1 polymer ?
#
loop_
_entity_poly.entity_id
_entity_poly.type
_entity_poly.pdbx_seq_one_letter_code
_entity_poly.pdbx_strand_id
1 'polypeptide(L)'
;NELAGFNARRPADGRMLFRIGINLGDVIVEGDDIYGDGVNIAARLQASAAAGGIVISSSVYDQVRNKVAVGFEFLGPLMVKNVDEGVPSYAVKIGDAKDETPPAQRSGSARPQPQPAAVIAADMAEASPA
;
A
#
# COMPACT_ATOMS: atom_id res chain seq x y z
N ASN A 1 -17.02 9.22 7.62
CA ASN A 1 -17.36 8.55 6.35
C ASN A 1 -18.85 8.25 6.36
N GLU A 2 -19.67 9.00 5.61
CA GLU A 2 -21.14 8.90 5.67
C GLU A 2 -21.67 7.53 5.20
N LEU A 3 -21.05 6.92 4.18
CA LEU A 3 -21.37 5.58 3.70
C LEU A 3 -21.17 4.49 4.77
N ALA A 4 -20.09 4.59 5.55
CA ALA A 4 -19.87 3.70 6.67
C ALA A 4 -21.00 3.84 7.71
N GLY A 5 -21.47 5.06 7.97
CA GLY A 5 -22.62 5.33 8.83
C GLY A 5 -23.94 4.75 8.31
N PHE A 6 -24.18 4.79 7.00
CA PHE A 6 -25.36 4.16 6.39
C PHE A 6 -25.32 2.63 6.45
N ASN A 7 -24.14 2.02 6.24
CA ASN A 7 -23.96 0.57 6.32
C ASN A 7 -24.00 0.06 7.76
N ALA A 8 -23.54 0.84 8.74
CA ALA A 8 -23.55 0.46 10.16
C ALA A 8 -24.97 0.22 10.70
N ARG A 9 -25.98 0.89 10.13
CA ARG A 9 -27.39 0.75 10.51
C ARG A 9 -28.14 -0.36 9.76
N ARG A 10 -27.45 -1.14 8.93
CA ARG A 10 -28.05 -2.20 8.11
C ARG A 10 -27.51 -3.58 8.48
N PRO A 11 -28.37 -4.61 8.42
CA PRO A 11 -27.92 -6.00 8.48
C PRO A 11 -26.94 -6.28 7.32
N ALA A 12 -26.09 -7.29 7.47
CA ALA A 12 -24.94 -7.50 6.60
C ALA A 12 -25.30 -7.62 5.11
N ASP A 13 -26.44 -8.25 4.81
CA ASP A 13 -27.05 -8.41 3.48
C ASP A 13 -27.59 -7.10 2.88
N GLY A 14 -27.93 -6.12 3.71
CA GLY A 14 -28.39 -4.81 3.28
C GLY A 14 -27.27 -3.78 3.04
N ARG A 15 -26.01 -4.11 3.35
CA ARG A 15 -24.88 -3.16 3.24
C ARG A 15 -24.47 -2.98 1.79
N MET A 16 -24.31 -1.71 1.37
CA MET A 16 -23.82 -1.36 0.05
C MET A 16 -22.31 -1.13 0.09
N LEU A 17 -21.54 -2.10 -0.41
CA LEU A 17 -20.08 -2.09 -0.39
C LEU A 17 -19.52 -1.72 -1.76
N PHE A 18 -19.33 -0.42 -1.99
CA PHE A 18 -18.83 0.10 -3.26
C PHE A 18 -17.36 -0.24 -3.47
N ARG A 19 -17.00 -0.50 -4.73
CA ARG A 19 -15.61 -0.65 -5.17
C ARG A 19 -15.22 0.61 -5.91
N ILE A 20 -14.07 1.19 -5.59
CA ILE A 20 -13.63 2.46 -6.17
C ILE A 20 -12.22 2.27 -6.76
N GLY A 21 -12.05 2.73 -8.00
CA GLY A 21 -10.76 2.82 -8.69
C GLY A 21 -10.44 4.27 -9.00
N ILE A 22 -9.24 4.74 -8.66
CA ILE A 22 -8.80 6.12 -8.96
C ILE A 22 -7.52 6.07 -9.79
N ASN A 23 -7.58 6.67 -10.98
CA ASN A 23 -6.42 6.81 -11.85
C ASN A 23 -6.21 8.28 -12.20
N LEU A 24 -4.97 8.62 -12.51
CA LEU A 24 -4.60 9.87 -13.15
C LEU A 24 -3.83 9.55 -14.43
N GLY A 25 -4.34 10.05 -15.55
CA GLY A 25 -3.74 9.94 -16.87
C GLY A 25 -4.53 10.74 -17.90
N ASP A 26 -4.02 10.76 -19.12
CA ASP A 26 -4.62 11.52 -20.21
C ASP A 26 -5.93 10.89 -20.70
N VAL A 27 -6.90 11.76 -20.99
CA VAL A 27 -8.21 11.40 -21.52
C VAL A 27 -8.65 12.41 -22.57
N ILE A 28 -9.49 11.98 -23.50
CA ILE A 28 -10.13 12.82 -24.51
C ILE A 28 -11.61 12.94 -24.14
N VAL A 29 -12.15 14.15 -24.13
CA VAL A 29 -13.57 14.41 -23.88
C VAL A 29 -14.25 14.70 -25.21
N GLU A 30 -15.32 13.98 -25.50
CA GLU A 30 -16.12 14.18 -26.71
C GLU A 30 -17.60 14.25 -26.32
N GLY A 31 -18.19 15.45 -26.43
CA GLY A 31 -19.54 15.71 -25.95
C GLY A 31 -19.64 15.46 -24.43
N ASP A 32 -20.51 14.52 -24.05
CA ASP A 32 -20.75 14.12 -22.67
C ASP A 32 -19.97 12.84 -22.26
N ASP A 33 -19.14 12.29 -23.15
CA ASP A 33 -18.37 11.06 -22.93
C ASP A 33 -16.86 11.31 -22.80
N ILE A 34 -16.17 10.37 -22.13
CA ILE A 34 -14.73 10.40 -21.88
C ILE A 34 -14.08 9.12 -22.41
N TYR A 35 -13.01 9.28 -23.20
CA TYR A 35 -12.27 8.20 -23.85
C TYR A 35 -10.78 8.25 -23.50
N GLY A 36 -10.12 7.10 -23.67
CA GLY A 36 -8.67 6.95 -23.50
C GLY A 36 -8.29 5.82 -22.56
N ASP A 37 -7.01 5.52 -22.45
CA ASP A 37 -6.54 4.46 -21.56
C ASP A 37 -6.72 4.81 -20.09
N GLY A 38 -6.75 6.10 -19.75
CA GLY A 38 -6.97 6.58 -18.40
C GLY A 38 -8.26 6.03 -17.75
N VAL A 39 -9.36 5.97 -18.51
CA VAL A 39 -10.65 5.41 -18.04
C VAL A 39 -10.63 3.88 -17.99
N ASN A 40 -9.95 3.21 -18.94
CA ASN A 40 -9.77 1.75 -18.91
C ASN A 40 -8.97 1.30 -17.69
N ILE A 41 -7.91 2.03 -17.34
CA ILE A 41 -7.09 1.79 -16.15
C ILE A 41 -7.93 2.00 -14.88
N ALA A 42 -8.68 3.11 -14.78
CA ALA A 42 -9.55 3.38 -13.62
C ALA A 42 -10.58 2.25 -13.39
N ALA A 43 -11.21 1.78 -14.46
CA ALA A 43 -12.14 0.65 -14.42
C ALA A 43 -11.44 -0.63 -13.95
N ARG A 44 -10.20 -0.89 -14.39
CA ARG A 44 -9.42 -2.05 -13.95
C ARG A 44 -9.07 -1.99 -12.46
N LEU A 45 -8.65 -0.82 -11.97
CA LEU A 45 -8.40 -0.59 -10.55
C LEU A 45 -9.66 -0.86 -9.73
N GLN A 46 -10.80 -0.32 -10.15
CA GLN A 46 -12.09 -0.56 -9.50
C GLN A 46 -12.43 -2.05 -9.44
N ALA A 47 -12.25 -2.77 -10.55
CA ALA A 47 -12.54 -4.19 -10.63
C ALA A 47 -11.68 -5.03 -9.66
N SER A 48 -10.42 -4.62 -9.44
CA SER A 48 -9.50 -5.25 -8.49
C SER A 48 -9.77 -4.91 -7.02
N ALA A 49 -10.51 -3.84 -6.73
CA ALA A 49 -10.78 -3.43 -5.37
C ALA A 49 -11.64 -4.46 -4.62
N ALA A 50 -11.30 -4.71 -3.36
CA ALA A 50 -12.17 -5.46 -2.44
C ALA A 50 -13.51 -4.73 -2.25
N ALA A 51 -14.55 -5.45 -1.82
CA ALA A 51 -15.85 -4.84 -1.53
C ALA A 51 -15.71 -3.75 -0.44
N GLY A 52 -16.16 -2.53 -0.73
CA GLY A 52 -15.96 -1.36 0.16
C GLY A 52 -14.56 -0.73 0.05
N GLY A 53 -13.69 -1.28 -0.80
CA GLY A 53 -12.31 -0.88 -0.94
C GLY A 53 -12.07 0.16 -2.03
N ILE A 54 -10.92 0.81 -1.91
CA ILE A 54 -10.41 1.78 -2.87
C ILE A 54 -9.05 1.31 -3.35
N VAL A 55 -8.85 1.27 -4.67
CA VAL A 55 -7.56 1.00 -5.30
C VAL A 55 -7.16 2.20 -6.15
N ILE A 56 -5.91 2.62 -6.07
CA ILE A 56 -5.36 3.77 -6.79
C ILE A 56 -4.12 3.39 -7.59
N SER A 57 -3.87 4.10 -8.70
CA SER A 57 -2.62 3.98 -9.45
C SER A 57 -1.45 4.61 -8.69
N SER A 58 -0.21 4.26 -9.09
CA SER A 58 1.01 4.92 -8.61
C SER A 58 1.01 6.43 -8.84
N SER A 59 0.51 6.89 -9.99
CA SER A 59 0.40 8.32 -10.31
C SER A 59 -0.46 9.08 -9.29
N VAL A 60 -1.58 8.49 -8.85
CA VAL A 60 -2.41 9.07 -7.81
C VAL A 60 -1.71 8.98 -6.45
N TYR A 61 -1.12 7.83 -6.12
CA TYR A 61 -0.37 7.64 -4.87
C TYR A 61 0.70 8.72 -4.69
N ASP A 62 1.51 8.99 -5.72
CA ASP A 62 2.57 9.99 -5.66
C ASP A 62 2.04 11.40 -5.37
N GLN A 63 0.86 11.73 -5.88
CA GLN A 63 0.24 13.03 -5.66
C GLN A 63 -0.36 13.22 -4.27
N VAL A 64 -0.82 12.13 -3.62
CA VAL A 64 -1.63 12.21 -2.40
C VAL A 64 -0.95 11.67 -1.15
N ARG A 65 0.09 10.84 -1.26
CA ARG A 65 0.70 10.11 -0.12
C ARG A 65 1.12 10.97 1.08
N ASN A 66 1.44 12.25 0.86
CA ASN A 66 1.83 13.20 1.91
C ASN A 66 0.74 14.25 2.21
N LYS A 67 -0.44 14.14 1.59
CA LYS A 67 -1.53 15.12 1.67
C LYS A 67 -2.78 14.57 2.35
N VAL A 68 -2.91 13.26 2.45
CA VAL A 68 -4.06 12.60 3.08
C VAL A 68 -3.61 11.68 4.22
N ALA A 69 -4.36 11.69 5.32
CA ALA A 69 -4.10 10.84 6.48
C ALA A 69 -4.75 9.47 6.33
N VAL A 70 -4.29 8.68 5.36
CA VAL A 70 -4.71 7.29 5.12
C VAL A 70 -3.48 6.42 4.85
N GLY A 71 -3.60 5.11 5.10
CA GLY A 71 -2.55 4.16 4.75
C GLY A 71 -2.64 3.71 3.29
N PHE A 72 -1.55 3.19 2.75
CA PHE A 72 -1.48 2.61 1.41
C PHE A 72 -0.76 1.26 1.46
N GLU A 73 -1.31 0.25 0.80
CA GLU A 73 -0.71 -1.07 0.64
C GLU A 73 -0.42 -1.31 -0.83
N PHE A 74 0.82 -1.61 -1.18
CA PHE A 74 1.20 -1.90 -2.56
C PHE A 74 0.67 -3.28 -3.00
N LEU A 75 -0.03 -3.32 -4.14
CA LEU A 75 -0.64 -4.53 -4.68
C LEU A 75 0.17 -5.15 -5.83
N GLY A 76 1.21 -4.46 -6.31
CA GLY A 76 1.90 -4.84 -7.53
C GLY A 76 1.32 -4.20 -8.80
N PRO A 77 1.88 -4.55 -9.97
CA PRO A 77 1.39 -4.07 -11.26
C PRO A 77 0.09 -4.79 -11.67
N LEU A 78 -0.93 -4.01 -12.06
CA LEU A 78 -2.15 -4.52 -12.66
C LEU A 78 -2.10 -4.42 -14.17
N MET A 79 -2.25 -5.56 -14.84
CA MET A 79 -2.32 -5.61 -16.30
C MET A 79 -3.66 -5.05 -16.79
N VAL A 80 -3.56 -4.14 -17.76
CA VAL A 80 -4.69 -3.52 -18.47
C VAL A 80 -4.49 -3.80 -19.95
N LYS A 81 -5.60 -4.02 -20.68
CA LYS A 81 -5.55 -4.17 -22.13
C LYS A 81 -4.94 -2.88 -22.73
N ASN A 82 -3.92 -3.01 -23.58
CA ASN A 82 -3.17 -1.93 -24.23
C ASN A 82 -2.11 -1.22 -23.36
N VAL A 83 -1.76 -1.75 -22.18
CA VAL A 83 -0.64 -1.23 -21.37
C VAL A 83 0.37 -2.36 -21.15
N ASP A 84 1.53 -2.24 -21.79
CA ASP A 84 2.56 -3.30 -21.79
C ASP A 84 3.23 -3.45 -20.41
N GLU A 85 3.55 -2.32 -19.78
CA GLU A 85 4.13 -2.26 -18.45
C GLU A 85 3.01 -2.00 -17.44
N GLY A 86 2.40 -3.08 -16.94
CA GLY A 86 1.21 -3.02 -16.07
C GLY A 86 1.26 -1.96 -14.97
N VAL A 87 0.11 -1.41 -14.60
CA VAL A 87 0.01 -0.20 -13.77
C VAL A 87 0.29 -0.52 -12.29
N PRO A 88 1.38 -0.03 -11.68
CA PRO A 88 1.63 -0.24 -10.26
C PRO A 88 0.50 0.36 -9.43
N SER A 89 -0.05 -0.42 -8.51
CA SER A 89 -1.33 -0.11 -7.85
C SER A 89 -1.26 -0.27 -6.33
N TYR A 90 -2.09 0.50 -5.63
CA TYR A 90 -2.14 0.52 -4.16
C TYR A 90 -3.58 0.41 -3.65
N ALA A 91 -3.81 -0.40 -2.62
CA ALA A 91 -5.05 -0.34 -1.85
C ALA A 91 -4.97 0.77 -0.80
N VAL A 92 -6.02 1.57 -0.67
CA VAL A 92 -6.12 2.58 0.39
C VAL A 92 -6.64 1.93 1.66
N LYS A 93 -5.92 2.11 2.76
CA LYS A 93 -6.33 1.71 4.11
C LYS A 93 -6.90 2.93 4.82
N ILE A 94 -8.22 3.04 4.80
CA ILE A 94 -8.93 4.00 5.65
C ILE A 94 -9.00 3.36 7.03
N GLY A 95 -8.17 3.85 7.96
CA GLY A 95 -8.34 3.50 9.36
C GLY A 95 -9.66 4.06 9.87
N ASP A 96 -10.41 3.28 10.64
CA ASP A 96 -11.23 3.89 11.68
C ASP A 96 -10.26 4.71 12.54
N ALA A 97 -10.53 6.00 12.70
CA ALA A 97 -9.71 6.85 13.56
C ALA A 97 -9.83 6.36 15.01
N LYS A 98 -8.95 5.42 15.37
CA LYS A 98 -8.44 5.01 16.69
C LYS A 98 -7.65 3.72 16.48
N ASP A 99 -6.33 3.85 16.39
CA ASP A 99 -5.39 3.13 17.26
C ASP A 99 -3.96 3.56 16.89
N GLU A 100 -3.47 4.45 17.75
CA GLU A 100 -2.11 4.54 18.25
C GLU A 100 -0.96 4.21 17.29
N THR A 101 -0.34 5.27 16.78
CA THR A 101 1.10 5.29 16.52
C THR A 101 1.82 4.89 17.82
N PRO A 102 2.62 3.81 17.87
CA PRO A 102 3.50 3.57 19.01
C PRO A 102 4.45 4.76 19.14
N PRO A 103 4.67 5.32 20.35
CA PRO A 103 5.59 6.42 20.50
C PRO A 103 6.97 5.96 20.04
N ALA A 104 7.52 6.64 19.04
CA ALA A 104 8.92 6.55 18.68
C ALA A 104 9.72 6.82 19.96
N GLN A 105 10.24 5.76 20.57
CA GLN A 105 11.18 5.86 21.66
C GLN A 105 12.35 6.69 21.15
N ARG A 106 12.52 7.86 21.78
CA ARG A 106 13.74 8.65 21.68
C ARG A 106 14.87 7.79 22.24
N SER A 107 15.50 7.01 21.38
CA SER A 107 16.78 6.38 21.71
C SER A 107 17.83 7.48 21.70
N GLY A 108 18.09 7.97 22.92
CA GLY A 108 19.17 8.89 23.21
C GLY A 108 20.51 8.35 22.70
N SER A 109 21.35 9.30 22.30
CA SER A 109 22.76 9.10 21.97
C SER A 109 23.49 8.32 23.06
N ALA A 110 23.99 7.13 22.73
CA ALA A 110 25.07 6.50 23.45
C ALA A 110 26.22 6.24 22.47
N ARG A 111 27.34 6.93 22.69
CA ARG A 111 28.62 6.70 22.01
C ARG A 111 29.05 5.24 22.21
N PRO A 112 29.67 4.58 21.21
CA PRO A 112 30.33 3.30 21.45
C PRO A 112 31.57 3.53 22.32
N GLN A 113 31.64 2.86 23.47
CA GLN A 113 32.89 2.71 24.24
C GLN A 113 33.70 1.53 23.67
N PRO A 114 35.05 1.63 23.58
CA PRO A 114 35.88 0.56 23.08
C PRO A 114 36.09 -0.53 24.14
N GLN A 115 35.91 -1.80 23.77
CA GLN A 115 36.28 -2.94 24.62
C GLN A 115 37.71 -3.40 24.27
N PRO A 116 38.55 -3.76 25.26
CA PRO A 116 39.93 -4.17 25.03
C PRO A 116 40.04 -5.62 24.55
N ALA A 117 41.05 -5.88 23.71
CA ALA A 117 41.41 -7.20 23.22
C ALA A 117 42.05 -8.07 24.31
N ALA A 118 41.71 -9.35 24.34
CA ALA A 118 42.51 -10.39 24.98
C ALA A 118 42.53 -11.65 24.11
N VAL A 119 43.72 -11.92 23.59
CA VAL A 119 44.19 -13.14 22.92
C VAL A 119 44.49 -14.25 23.94
N ILE A 120 44.26 -15.51 23.58
CA ILE A 120 45.15 -16.72 23.64
C ILE A 120 44.27 -17.96 23.32
N ALA A 121 44.48 -18.79 22.28
CA ALA A 121 45.59 -19.65 21.85
C ALA A 121 45.67 -21.02 22.58
N ALA A 122 45.37 -22.10 21.84
CA ALA A 122 45.85 -23.51 21.91
C ALA A 122 44.91 -24.34 21.00
N ASP A 123 45.25 -24.79 19.79
CA ASP A 123 46.32 -25.67 19.28
C ASP A 123 46.17 -27.18 19.62
N MET A 124 46.42 -27.98 18.57
CA MET A 124 46.64 -29.44 18.45
C MET A 124 45.41 -30.38 18.48
N ALA A 125 45.04 -30.97 17.32
CA ALA A 125 45.46 -32.29 16.78
C ALA A 125 44.41 -33.37 17.16
N GLU A 126 44.00 -34.34 16.35
CA GLU A 126 44.76 -35.29 15.54
C GLU A 126 43.79 -36.10 14.64
N ALA A 127 44.33 -36.77 13.62
CA ALA A 127 43.71 -37.73 12.69
C ALA A 127 43.01 -38.90 13.42
N SER A 128 42.09 -39.71 12.86
CA SER A 128 42.16 -40.58 11.66
C SER A 128 40.84 -41.42 11.60
N PRO A 129 40.49 -42.10 10.49
CA PRO A 129 39.13 -42.55 10.17
C PRO A 129 38.85 -44.03 10.49
N ALA A 130 37.62 -44.45 10.19
CA ALA A 130 37.23 -45.84 9.93
C ALA A 130 36.55 -45.92 8.55
#